data_AF-A0A914LA66-F1
#
_entry.id   AF-A0A914LA66-F1
#
_cell.length_a   1.000
_cell.length_b   1.000
_cell.length_c   1.000
_cell.angle_alpha   90.00
_cell.angle_beta   90.00
_cell.angle_gamma   90.00
#
_symmetry.space_group_name_H-M   'P 1'
#
loop_
_entity.id
_entity.type
_entity.pdbx_description
1 polymer ?
#
loop_
_entity_poly.entity_id
_entity_poly.type
_entity_poly.pdbx_seq_one_letter_code
_entity_poly.pdbx_strand_id
1 'polypeptide(L)' 'MSYNVSPAFKGLSCLICGQQAHGKRFGAVCCLPCAAFFRQNYLFRIKIKF' A
#
# COMPACT_ATOMS: atom_id res chain seq x y z
N MET A 1 10.52 1.26 -12.98
CA MET A 1 9.24 0.55 -12.76
C MET A 1 8.12 1.57 -12.67
N SER A 2 7.47 1.86 -13.79
CA SER A 2 6.39 2.86 -13.87
C SER A 2 5.06 2.18 -13.59
N TYR A 3 4.43 2.48 -12.46
CA TYR A 3 3.09 1.99 -12.16
C TYR A 3 2.04 2.98 -12.70
N ASN A 4 1.05 2.49 -13.45
CA ASN A 4 0.01 3.35 -14.04
C ASN A 4 -0.97 3.83 -12.96
N VAL A 5 -0.77 5.04 -12.41
CA VAL A 5 -1.65 5.63 -11.39
C VAL A 5 -3.05 5.84 -11.99
N SER A 6 -4.07 5.28 -11.35
CA SER A 6 -5.46 5.57 -11.74
C SER A 6 -5.72 7.08 -11.56
N PRO A 7 -6.37 7.76 -12.52
CA PRO A 7 -6.56 9.21 -12.47
C PRO A 7 -7.29 9.68 -11.19
N ALA A 8 -8.14 8.83 -10.62
CA ALA A 8 -8.83 9.09 -9.34
C ALA A 8 -7.90 9.22 -8.12
N PHE A 9 -6.64 8.78 -8.21
CA PHE A 9 -5.67 8.82 -7.11
C PHE A 9 -4.43 9.66 -7.43
N LYS A 10 -4.42 10.36 -8.56
CA LYS A 10 -3.33 11.23 -8.99
C LYS A 10 -3.22 12.41 -8.02
N GLY A 11 -2.05 12.59 -7.40
CA GLY A 11 -1.81 13.63 -6.39
C GLY A 11 -2.16 13.25 -4.95
N LEU A 12 -2.75 12.07 -4.70
CA LEU A 12 -2.86 11.55 -3.33
C LEU A 12 -1.52 10.96 -2.88
N SER A 13 -1.16 11.20 -1.62
CA SER A 13 0.02 10.62 -0.98
C SER A 13 -0.33 9.36 -0.19
N CYS A 14 0.60 8.41 -0.18
CA CYS A 14 0.52 7.20 0.60
C CYS A 14 0.57 7.56 2.09
N LEU A 15 -0.39 7.08 2.87
CA LEU A 15 -0.47 7.34 4.31
C LEU A 15 0.64 6.67 5.13
N ILE A 16 1.42 5.76 4.52
CA ILE A 16 2.51 5.03 5.19
C ILE A 16 3.88 5.67 4.95
N CYS A 17 4.16 6.08 3.71
CA CYS A 17 5.49 6.54 3.31
C CYS A 17 5.50 7.93 2.66
N GLY A 18 4.35 8.57 2.47
CA GLY A 18 4.22 9.89 1.85
C GLY A 18 4.41 9.94 0.33
N GLN A 19 4.84 8.85 -0.31
CA GLN A 19 5.03 8.77 -1.77
C GLN A 19 3.69 8.73 -2.52
N GLN A 20 3.72 8.93 -3.84
CA GLN A 20 2.51 8.88 -4.69
C GLN A 20 1.68 7.61 -4.41
N ALA A 21 0.44 7.81 -3.96
CA ALA A 21 -0.51 6.74 -3.78
C ALA A 21 -0.98 6.24 -5.14
N HIS A 22 -1.25 4.94 -5.21
CA HIS A 22 -1.69 4.29 -6.44
C HIS A 22 -3.18 3.95 -6.42
N GLY A 23 -3.72 3.75 -5.21
CA GLY A 23 -5.11 3.44 -4.98
C GLY A 23 -5.39 3.13 -3.52
N LYS A 24 -6.64 2.73 -3.25
CA LYS A 24 -7.06 2.24 -1.93
C LYS A 24 -6.81 0.74 -1.83
N ARG A 25 -5.97 0.31 -0.88
CA ARG A 25 -5.67 -1.11 -0.61
C ARG A 25 -5.78 -1.36 0.89
N PHE A 26 -6.41 -2.46 1.29
CA PHE A 26 -6.62 -2.78 2.71
C PHE A 26 -7.35 -1.68 3.49
N GLY A 27 -8.25 -0.96 2.82
CA GLY A 27 -8.99 0.15 3.43
C GLY A 27 -8.22 1.48 3.49
N ALA A 28 -6.91 1.51 3.22
CA ALA A 28 -6.09 2.72 3.30
C ALA A 28 -5.58 3.17 1.91
N VAL A 29 -5.33 4.48 1.75
CA VAL A 29 -4.73 5.05 0.53
C VAL A 29 -3.22 4.83 0.60
N CYS A 30 -2.72 3.96 -0.28
CA CYS A 30 -1.38 3.40 -0.15
C CYS A 30 -0.66 3.30 -1.49
N CYS A 31 0.68 3.27 -1.40
CA CYS A 31 1.54 2.91 -2.50
C CYS A 31 1.53 1.39 -2.75
N LEU A 32 1.81 0.95 -3.98
CA LEU A 32 1.96 -0.46 -4.37
C LEU A 32 2.94 -1.24 -3.46
N PRO A 33 4.19 -0.77 -3.25
CA PRO A 33 5.15 -1.49 -2.40
C PRO A 33 4.72 -1.52 -0.93
N CYS A 34 4.11 -0.45 -0.41
CA CYS A 34 3.56 -0.39 0.93
C CYS A 34 2.48 -1.46 1.15
N ALA A 35 1.60 -1.62 0.15
CA ALA A 35 0.57 -2.64 0.20
C ALA A 35 1.13 -4.06 0.02
N ALA A 36 2.21 -4.25 -0.75
CA ALA A 36 2.90 -5.53 -0.86
C ALA A 36 3.61 -5.91 0.45
N PHE A 37 4.29 -4.96 1.08
CA PHE A 37 4.90 -5.11 2.40
C PHE A 37 3.85 -5.45 3.46
N PHE A 38 2.72 -4.75 3.47
CA PHE A 38 1.59 -5.05 4.35
C PHE A 38 1.06 -6.46 4.13
N ARG A 39 0.84 -6.89 2.88
CA ARG A 39 0.44 -8.27 2.55
C ARG A 39 1.40 -9.31 3.12
N GLN A 40 2.70 -9.10 2.90
CA GLN A 40 3.74 -10.02 3.37
C GLN A 40 3.77 -10.11 4.89
N ASN A 41 3.75 -8.97 5.59
CA ASN A 41 3.81 -8.94 7.06
C ASN A 41 2.53 -9.41 7.75
N TYR A 42 1.35 -9.13 7.19
CA TYR A 42 0.08 -9.61 7.75
C TYR A 42 -0.13 -11.10 7.53
N LEU A 43 0.31 -11.66 6.39
CA LEU A 43 0.39 -13.12 6.22
C LEU A 43 1.40 -13.74 7.19
N PHE A 44 2.46 -13.02 7.55
CA PHE A 44 3.45 -13.46 8.54
C PHE A 44 2.90 -13.46 9.98
N ARG A 45 1.99 -12.54 10.33
CA ARG A 45 1.39 -12.45 11.69
C ARG A 45 0.36 -13.53 12.03
N ILE A 46 -0.11 -14.36 11.10
CA ILE A 46 -0.89 -15.56 11.46
C ILE A 46 0.03 -16.66 12.05
N LYS A 47 1.35 -16.56 11.87
CA LYS A 47 2.32 -17.56 12.37
C LYS A 47 3.15 -17.17 13.60
N ILE A 48 3.10 -15.93 14.07
CA ILE A 48 3.80 -15.53 15.31
C ILE A 48 2.76 -15.05 16.32
N LYS A 49 2.29 -16.03 17.11
CA LYS A 49 1.66 -15.85 18.40
C LYS A 49 2.72 -15.30 19.36
N PHE A 50 2.46 -14.14 19.93
CA PHE A 50 3.07 -13.76 21.21
C PHE A 50 2.37 -14.54 22.32
#